data_AF-A0A7S0SPL2-F1
#
_entry.id   AF-A0A7S0SPL2-F1
#
_cell.length_a   1.000
_cell.length_b   1.000
_cell.length_c   1.000
_cell.angle_alpha   90.00
_cell.angle_beta   90.00
_cell.angle_gamma   90.00
#
_symmetry.space_group_name_H-M   'P 1'
#
loop_
_entity.id
_entity.type
_entity.pdbx_description
1 polymer ?
#
loop_
_entity_poly.entity_id
_entity_poly.type
_entity_poly.pdbx_seq_one_letter_code
_entity_poly.pdbx_strand_id
1 'polypeptide(L)'
;VGIGARGGAACGRTCALAEMRGSEYCLAPAGVEGWSLRIFDAVAAGCVPVLMSDRAELPYEGQLDWSKFAVKVAEASQGEGPALVRRLQTQLAAGGGGGSSGG
;
A
#
# COMPACT_ATOMS: atom_id res chain seq x y z
N VAL A 1 -9.54 1.35 0.44
CA VAL A 1 -9.48 2.60 1.24
C VAL A 1 -8.05 3.09 1.20
N GLY A 2 -7.76 4.10 0.37
CA GLY A 2 -6.57 4.93 0.54
C GLY A 2 -6.93 6.02 1.55
N ILE A 3 -6.09 6.23 2.56
CA ILE A 3 -6.34 7.23 3.61
C ILE A 3 -5.72 8.56 3.14
N GLY A 4 -6.21 9.01 2.00
CA GLY A 4 -5.89 10.28 1.34
C GLY A 4 -7.13 10.68 0.56
N ALA A 5 -8.21 11.00 1.29
CA ALA A 5 -9.51 11.26 0.69
C ALA A 5 -9.54 12.65 0.02
N ARG A 6 -9.43 12.70 -1.31
CA ARG A 6 -10.10 13.71 -2.13
C ARG A 6 -10.64 13.12 -3.43
N GLY A 7 -11.94 12.83 -3.44
CA GLY A 7 -12.74 12.84 -4.66
C GLY A 7 -12.82 11.51 -5.42
N GLY A 8 -13.94 10.81 -5.22
CA GLY A 8 -14.32 9.67 -6.04
C GLY A 8 -14.57 10.08 -7.50
N ALA A 9 -13.88 9.40 -8.41
CA ALA A 9 -14.36 9.13 -9.76
C ALA A 9 -13.83 7.74 -10.13
N ALA A 10 -14.66 6.90 -10.75
CA ALA A 10 -14.19 5.69 -11.44
C ALA A 10 -13.38 6.13 -12.67
N CYS A 11 -12.17 6.61 -12.43
CA CYS A 11 -11.23 6.97 -13.47
C CYS A 11 -10.35 5.75 -13.77
N GLY A 12 -10.01 5.57 -15.06
CA GLY A 12 -9.16 4.49 -15.53
C GLY A 12 -7.73 4.51 -14.95
N ARG A 13 -6.82 3.80 -15.61
CA ARG A 13 -5.44 3.59 -15.12
C ARG A 13 -4.70 4.88 -14.72
N THR A 14 -4.96 5.99 -15.41
CA THR A 14 -4.27 7.27 -15.21
C THR A 14 -4.58 7.91 -13.85
N CYS A 15 -5.83 7.99 -13.40
CA CYS A 15 -6.08 8.51 -12.05
C CYS A 15 -5.76 7.48 -10.98
N ALA A 16 -5.88 6.18 -11.25
CA ALA A 16 -5.43 5.17 -10.28
C ALA A 16 -3.94 5.39 -9.92
N LEU A 17 -3.10 5.69 -10.90
CA LEU A 17 -1.69 6.07 -10.68
C LEU A 17 -1.51 7.41 -9.96
N ALA A 18 -2.34 8.41 -10.26
CA ALA A 18 -2.32 9.69 -9.57
C ALA A 18 -2.70 9.56 -8.08
N GLU A 19 -3.72 8.76 -7.77
CA GLU A 19 -4.16 8.45 -6.41
C GLU A 19 -3.08 7.67 -5.64
N MET A 20 -2.44 6.70 -6.30
CA MET A 20 -1.32 5.97 -5.70
C MET A 20 -0.14 6.90 -5.39
N ARG A 21 0.16 7.86 -6.27
CA ARG A 21 1.20 8.89 -6.03
C ARG A 21 0.88 9.84 -4.88
N GLY A 22 -0.41 10.09 -4.62
CA GLY A 22 -0.86 10.89 -3.48
C GLY A 22 -0.99 10.10 -2.17
N SER A 23 -0.74 8.79 -2.20
CA SER A 23 -0.87 7.88 -1.06
C SER A 23 0.50 7.44 -0.57
N GLU A 24 0.71 7.43 0.74
CA GLU A 24 1.96 6.90 1.32
C GLU A 24 1.99 5.36 1.31
N TYR A 25 0.81 4.71 1.42
CA TYR A 25 0.67 3.26 1.46
C TYR A 25 -0.36 2.75 0.43
N CYS A 26 0.01 1.69 -0.30
CA CYS A 26 -0.80 1.10 -1.36
C CYS A 26 -1.08 -0.37 -1.08
N LEU A 27 -2.36 -0.72 -1.00
CA LEU A 27 -2.79 -2.09 -0.77
C LEU A 27 -2.47 -2.96 -2.00
N ALA A 28 -1.72 -4.04 -1.78
CA ALA A 28 -1.36 -5.03 -2.77
C ALA A 28 -1.89 -6.42 -2.33
N PRO A 29 -3.18 -6.73 -2.59
CA PRO A 29 -3.70 -8.08 -2.41
C PRO A 29 -3.02 -9.04 -3.39
N ALA A 30 -2.85 -10.30 -2.99
CA ALA A 30 -2.39 -11.35 -3.90
C ALA A 30 -3.37 -11.54 -5.07
N GLY A 31 -2.81 -11.73 -6.27
CA GLY A 31 -3.57 -12.16 -7.44
C GLY A 31 -3.80 -13.67 -7.45
N VAL A 32 -4.43 -14.16 -8.53
CA VAL A 32 -4.84 -15.57 -8.72
C VAL A 32 -3.63 -16.52 -8.72
N GLU A 33 -2.44 -16.03 -9.05
CA GLU A 33 -1.20 -16.81 -9.16
C GLU A 33 -0.14 -16.40 -8.11
N GLY A 34 -0.55 -15.79 -7.00
CA GLY A 34 0.39 -15.42 -5.92
C GLY A 34 1.22 -14.16 -6.19
N TRP A 35 1.24 -13.64 -7.43
CA TRP A 35 1.83 -12.34 -7.75
C TRP A 35 0.74 -11.27 -7.95
N SER A 36 1.08 -10.01 -7.66
CA SER A 36 0.18 -8.88 -7.82
C SER A 36 0.86 -7.78 -8.62
N LEU A 37 0.32 -7.44 -9.79
CA LEU A 37 0.76 -6.29 -10.62
C LEU A 37 0.78 -4.98 -9.83
N ARG A 38 -0.04 -4.89 -8.78
CA ARG A 38 -0.13 -3.72 -7.90
C ARG A 38 1.15 -3.46 -7.11
N ILE A 39 2.00 -4.46 -6.90
CA ILE A 39 3.29 -4.28 -6.20
C ILE A 39 4.20 -3.39 -7.04
N PHE A 40 4.31 -3.64 -8.35
CA PHE A 40 5.13 -2.83 -9.25
C PHE A 40 4.56 -1.43 -9.42
N ASP A 41 3.24 -1.30 -9.58
CA ASP A 41 2.59 0.01 -9.68
C ASP A 41 2.79 0.86 -8.42
N ALA A 42 2.72 0.24 -7.23
CA ALA A 42 2.96 0.93 -5.97
C ALA A 42 4.41 1.46 -5.89
N VAL A 43 5.39 0.61 -6.18
CA VAL A 43 6.81 1.00 -6.18
C VAL A 43 7.08 2.10 -7.23
N ALA A 44 6.53 1.97 -8.44
CA ALA A 44 6.68 2.96 -9.50
C ALA A 44 5.98 4.29 -9.17
N ALA A 45 4.90 4.26 -8.41
CA ALA A 45 4.20 5.44 -7.91
C ALA A 45 4.89 6.08 -6.69
N GLY A 46 5.93 5.47 -6.11
CA GLY A 46 6.57 5.93 -4.87
C GLY A 46 5.75 5.63 -3.61
N CYS A 47 4.81 4.69 -3.70
CA CYS A 47 3.90 4.31 -2.63
C CYS A 47 4.38 3.02 -1.96
N VAL A 48 4.39 2.97 -0.63
CA VAL A 48 4.85 1.79 0.12
C VAL A 48 3.83 0.65 -0.03
N PRO A 49 4.19 -0.50 -0.61
CA PRO A 49 3.27 -1.60 -0.80
C PRO A 49 2.89 -2.26 0.54
N VAL A 50 1.60 -2.48 0.75
CA VAL A 50 1.03 -3.24 1.86
C VAL A 50 0.61 -4.61 1.32
N LEU A 51 1.44 -5.60 1.61
CA LEU A 51 1.27 -6.98 1.19
C LEU A 51 0.26 -7.66 2.12
N MET A 52 -0.89 -8.06 1.58
CA MET A 52 -1.94 -8.69 2.39
C MET A 52 -1.92 -10.22 2.33
N SER A 53 -1.00 -10.83 1.59
CA SER A 53 -0.93 -12.30 1.50
C SER A 53 0.43 -12.81 1.98
N ASP A 54 0.36 -13.91 2.74
CA ASP A 54 1.54 -14.63 3.23
C ASP A 54 2.22 -15.45 2.14
N ARG A 55 1.51 -15.71 1.04
CA ARG A 55 2.01 -16.47 -0.13
C ARG A 55 2.34 -15.57 -1.33
N ALA A 56 2.46 -14.26 -1.12
CA ALA A 56 2.80 -13.36 -2.19
C ALA A 56 4.22 -13.65 -2.69
N GLU A 57 4.37 -14.01 -3.96
CA GLU A 57 5.69 -14.12 -4.59
C GLU A 57 6.20 -12.71 -4.89
N LEU A 58 7.31 -12.32 -4.25
CA LEU A 58 7.85 -10.97 -4.33
C LEU A 58 8.95 -10.88 -5.40
N PRO A 59 8.95 -9.81 -6.21
CA PRO A 59 10.02 -9.64 -7.18
C PRO A 59 11.35 -9.48 -6.44
N TYR A 60 12.35 -10.24 -6.86
CA TYR A 60 13.69 -10.26 -6.27
C TYR A 60 13.73 -10.64 -4.78
N GLU A 61 12.82 -11.50 -4.29
CA GLU A 61 12.73 -11.90 -2.87
C GLU A 61 14.04 -12.44 -2.26
N GLY A 62 14.96 -12.96 -3.08
CA GLY A 62 16.30 -13.39 -2.65
C GLY A 62 17.38 -12.31 -2.62
N GLN A 63 17.09 -11.12 -3.14
CA GLN A 63 18.05 -10.01 -3.25
C GLN A 63 17.58 -8.75 -2.50
N LEU A 64 16.26 -8.57 -2.36
CA LEU A 64 15.65 -7.43 -1.71
C LEU A 64 14.98 -7.84 -0.40
N ASP A 65 15.36 -7.19 0.69
CA ASP A 65 14.75 -7.38 2.00
C ASP A 65 13.43 -6.63 2.10
N TRP A 66 12.35 -7.24 1.61
CA TRP A 66 11.00 -6.66 1.54
C TRP A 66 10.46 -6.18 2.88
N SER A 67 10.99 -6.65 4.01
CA SER A 67 10.59 -6.16 5.34
C SER A 67 10.91 -4.67 5.56
N LYS A 68 11.86 -4.12 4.78
CA LYS A 68 12.27 -2.72 4.83
C LYS A 68 11.54 -1.83 3.83
N PHE A 69 10.92 -2.44 2.81
CA PHE A 69 10.30 -1.72 1.69
C PHE A 69 8.79 -1.88 1.64
N ALA A 70 8.23 -2.80 2.43
CA ALA A 70 6.82 -3.13 2.40
C ALA A 70 6.28 -3.46 3.79
N VAL A 71 4.98 -3.26 3.97
CA VAL A 71 4.26 -3.68 5.17
C VAL A 71 3.56 -5.00 4.87
N LYS A 72 3.94 -6.08 5.58
CA LYS A 72 3.23 -7.36 5.50
C LYS A 72 2.10 -7.41 6.52
N VAL A 73 0.92 -7.82 6.06
CA VAL A 73 -0.28 -8.08 6.85
C VAL A 73 -0.63 -9.55 6.67
N ALA A 74 -0.62 -10.30 7.77
CA ALA A 74 -0.96 -11.72 7.75
C ALA A 74 -2.40 -11.93 7.29
N GLU A 75 -2.64 -12.99 6.50
CA GLU A 75 -3.99 -13.29 5.97
C GLU A 75 -4.98 -13.51 7.11
N ALA A 76 -4.54 -14.13 8.20
CA ALA A 76 -5.34 -14.36 9.40
C ALA A 76 -5.88 -13.06 10.04
N SER A 77 -5.19 -11.93 9.87
CA SER A 77 -5.59 -10.62 10.42
C SER A 77 -6.53 -9.83 9.50
N GLN A 78 -6.84 -10.33 8.30
CA GLN A 78 -7.72 -9.62 7.35
C GLN A 78 -9.19 -9.56 7.81
N GLY A 79 -9.62 -10.46 8.70
CA GLY A 79 -10.97 -10.43 9.29
C GLY A 79 -11.24 -9.19 10.14
N GLU A 80 -10.20 -8.45 10.52
CA GLU A 80 -10.27 -7.25 11.36
C GLU A 80 -10.02 -5.97 10.54
N GLY A 81 -10.67 -5.85 9.38
CA GLY A 81 -10.52 -4.70 8.47
C GLY A 81 -10.44 -3.31 9.15
N PRO A 82 -11.32 -2.97 10.12
CA PRO A 82 -11.23 -1.70 10.86
C PRO A 82 -9.97 -1.57 11.73
N ALA A 83 -9.50 -2.66 12.32
CA ALA A 83 -8.28 -2.67 13.14
C ALA A 83 -7.02 -2.55 12.25
N LEU A 84 -7.04 -3.15 11.06
CA LEU A 84 -5.96 -3.02 10.09
C LEU A 84 -5.77 -1.56 9.66
N VAL A 85 -6.87 -0.88 9.30
CA VAL A 85 -6.84 0.55 8.96
C VAL A 85 -6.28 1.37 10.11
N ARG A 86 -6.69 1.10 11.37
CA ARG A 86 -6.11 1.76 12.56
C ARG A 86 -4.63 1.48 12.75
N ARG A 87 -4.16 0.25 12.49
CA ARG A 87 -2.73 -0.11 12.59
C ARG A 87 -1.90 0.68 11.58
N LEU A 88 -2.37 0.76 10.33
CA LEU A 88 -1.72 1.57 9.30
C LEU A 88 -1.77 3.07 9.66
N GLN A 89 -2.90 3.58 10.15
CA GLN A 89 -3.02 4.95 10.65
C GLN A 89 -2.10 5.26 11.83
N THR A 90 -1.87 4.29 12.72
CA THR A 90 -0.99 4.45 13.88
C THR A 90 0.48 4.49 13.44
N GLN A 91 0.86 3.65 12.47
CA GLN A 91 2.20 3.71 11.87
C GLN A 91 2.42 5.03 11.11
N LEU A 92 1.40 5.51 10.39
CA LEU A 92 1.36 6.82 9.75
C LEU A 92 1.49 7.98 10.76
N ALA A 93 0.72 7.94 11.85
CA ALA A 93 0.75 8.97 12.89
C ALA A 93 2.08 9.00 13.65
N ALA A 94 2.77 7.87 13.76
CA ALA A 94 4.11 7.78 14.34
C ALA A 94 5.23 8.26 13.38
N GLY A 95 4.96 8.31 12.06
CA GLY A 95 5.91 8.78 11.03
C GLY A 95 5.64 10.20 10.51
N GLY A 96 4.47 10.78 10.78
CA GLY A 96 4.01 12.05 10.23
C GLY A 96 4.53 13.31 10.94
N GLY A 97 5.85 13.47 11.01
CA GLY A 97 6.49 14.75 11.31
C GLY A 97 7.05 15.36 10.04
N GLY A 98 6.22 15.94 9.17
CA GLY A 98 6.74 16.64 7.99
C GLY A 98 5.71 17.10 6.96
N GLY A 99 5.27 18.36 7.08
CA GLY A 99 5.02 19.18 5.89
C GLY A 99 3.58 19.37 5.44
N SER A 100 2.75 20.06 6.24
CA SER A 100 1.74 20.96 5.69
C SER A 100 2.33 22.37 5.62
N SER A 101 2.59 22.84 4.40
CA SER A 101 2.70 24.26 4.02
C SER A 101 2.57 24.28 2.50
N GLY A 102 1.47 24.75 1.90
CA GLY A 102 1.02 26.13 1.93
C GLY A 102 1.68 26.88 0.75
N GLY A 103 0.89 27.27 -0.25
CA GLY A 103 1.31 28.02 -1.44
C GLY A 103 0.32 27.88 -2.58
#